data_AF-A0AAW2AD82-F1
#
_entry.id   AF-A0AAW2AD82-F1
#
_cell.length_a   1.000
_cell.length_b   1.000
_cell.length_c   1.000
_cell.angle_alpha   90.00
_cell.angle_beta   90.00
_cell.angle_gamma   90.00
#
_symmetry.space_group_name_H-M   'P 1'
#
loop_
_entity.id
_entity.type
_entity.pdbx_description
1 polymer ?
#
loop_
_entity_poly.entity_id
_entity_poly.type
_entity_poly.pdbx_seq_one_letter_code
_entity_poly.pdbx_strand_id
1 'polypeptide(L)'
;MDSSEHGSPVISPGVAIGGTLPPGLTEEEAEEIQVELTKVDDEIQTLRQVLMAKERHAAELKRRLGISPLSEIKQNITKGWHDVQCSNAYLTASATLEDIGRSDAYKRTQETLSQAGQMTSAAFSTVGSAIRNRFGEMRALPYSNSG
;
A
#
# COMPACT_ATOMS: atom_id res chain seq x y z
N MET A 1 -63.03 -26.81 -8.05
CA MET A 1 -61.99 -26.08 -8.78
C MET A 1 -62.73 -25.10 -9.66
N ASP A 2 -62.63 -23.78 -9.51
CA ASP A 2 -61.78 -22.94 -8.70
C ASP A 2 -62.48 -21.58 -8.70
N SER A 3 -62.61 -20.97 -7.52
CA SER A 3 -63.18 -19.64 -7.35
C SER A 3 -62.04 -18.65 -7.49
N SER A 4 -62.18 -17.65 -8.35
CA SER A 4 -61.37 -16.43 -8.23
C SER A 4 -62.14 -15.25 -8.81
N GLU A 5 -62.95 -14.64 -7.95
CA GLU A 5 -63.09 -13.19 -7.93
C GLU A 5 -61.71 -12.59 -7.66
N HIS A 6 -61.26 -11.64 -8.47
CA HIS A 6 -60.36 -10.57 -8.03
C HIS A 6 -60.74 -9.30 -8.80
N GLY A 7 -61.74 -8.60 -8.25
CA GLY A 7 -61.82 -7.16 -8.41
C GLY A 7 -60.88 -6.52 -7.39
N SER A 8 -59.98 -5.65 -7.83
CA SER A 8 -59.62 -4.45 -7.08
C SER A 8 -58.86 -3.44 -7.93
N PRO A 9 -58.98 -2.16 -7.57
CA PRO A 9 -58.90 -1.03 -8.50
C PRO A 9 -57.58 -0.26 -8.39
N VAL A 10 -57.34 0.55 -9.42
CA VAL A 10 -56.73 1.90 -9.41
C VAL A 10 -55.48 2.09 -8.52
N ILE A 11 -54.33 2.13 -9.18
CA ILE A 11 -53.12 2.80 -8.67
C ILE A 11 -53.34 4.32 -8.76
N SER A 12 -53.29 5.02 -7.63
CA SER A 12 -52.69 6.37 -7.41
C SER A 12 -53.24 6.99 -6.11
N PRO A 13 -52.61 8.04 -5.53
CA PRO A 13 -51.21 8.47 -5.53
C PRO A 13 -50.71 8.66 -4.07
N GLY A 14 -49.48 9.14 -3.87
CA GLY A 14 -48.82 9.25 -2.57
C GLY A 14 -49.64 9.91 -1.45
N VAL A 15 -49.40 9.42 -0.22
CA VAL A 15 -49.95 9.99 1.01
C VAL A 15 -48.82 10.12 2.05
N ALA A 16 -48.52 11.38 2.34
CA ALA A 16 -48.07 11.97 3.60
C ALA A 16 -47.01 11.25 4.47
N ILE A 17 -45.86 11.92 4.60
CA ILE A 17 -45.09 11.97 5.85
C ILE A 17 -46.03 12.61 6.90
N GLY A 18 -46.74 11.79 7.65
CA GLY A 18 -47.62 12.20 8.74
C GLY A 18 -47.45 11.20 9.88
N GLY A 19 -47.09 11.69 11.07
CA GLY A 19 -46.74 10.91 12.24
C GLY A 19 -47.85 9.98 12.70
N THR A 20 -47.88 8.76 12.16
CA THR A 20 -48.66 7.67 12.74
C THR A 20 -47.77 6.97 13.77
N LEU A 21 -48.22 6.95 15.03
CA LEU A 21 -47.59 6.14 16.07
C LEU A 21 -47.48 4.68 15.60
N PRO A 22 -46.40 3.97 15.97
CA PRO A 22 -46.27 2.56 15.67
C PRO A 22 -47.46 1.78 16.28
N PRO A 23 -48.01 0.77 15.56
CA PRO A 23 -49.21 0.07 16.00
C PRO A 23 -48.98 -0.63 17.34
N GLY A 24 -49.77 -0.25 18.36
CA GLY A 24 -49.70 -0.76 19.72
C GLY A 24 -49.11 0.21 20.75
N LEU A 25 -48.66 1.39 20.33
CA LEU A 25 -48.10 2.42 21.21
C LEU A 25 -49.13 3.54 21.43
N THR A 26 -49.37 3.91 22.68
CA THR A 26 -50.26 5.01 23.03
C THR A 26 -49.54 6.36 22.88
N GLU A 27 -50.31 7.46 22.71
CA GLU A 27 -49.74 8.81 22.57
C GLU A 27 -48.84 9.18 23.74
N GLU A 28 -49.27 8.85 24.96
CA GLU A 28 -48.52 9.10 26.20
C GLU A 28 -47.18 8.36 26.23
N GLU A 29 -47.16 7.08 25.82
CA GLU A 29 -45.91 6.30 25.72
C GLU A 29 -44.97 6.85 24.65
N ALA A 30 -45.49 7.39 23.53
CA ALA A 30 -44.66 7.98 22.49
C ALA A 30 -44.04 9.31 22.93
N GLU A 31 -44.75 10.11 23.70
CA GLU A 31 -44.24 11.34 24.31
C GLU A 31 -43.13 11.01 25.33
N GLU A 32 -43.33 10.00 26.19
CA GLU A 32 -42.32 9.59 27.18
C GLU A 32 -41.03 9.10 26.51
N ILE A 33 -41.14 8.27 25.45
CA ILE A 33 -39.98 7.80 24.68
C ILE A 33 -39.24 8.96 24.01
N GLN A 34 -39.94 9.99 23.50
CA GLN A 34 -39.29 11.17 22.92
C GLN A 34 -38.51 11.99 23.96
N VAL A 35 -39.07 12.12 25.16
CA VAL A 35 -38.39 12.81 26.28
C VAL A 35 -37.15 12.02 26.71
N GLU A 36 -37.26 10.69 26.86
CA GLU A 36 -36.12 9.84 27.20
C GLU A 36 -35.03 9.89 26.12
N LEU A 37 -35.42 9.81 24.85
CA LEU A 37 -34.49 9.90 23.72
C LEU A 37 -33.72 11.22 23.74
N THR A 38 -34.41 12.34 23.95
CA THR A 38 -33.78 13.66 24.07
C THR A 38 -32.76 13.71 25.21
N LYS A 39 -33.13 13.16 26.37
CA LYS A 39 -32.24 13.10 27.54
C LYS A 39 -30.99 12.24 27.26
N VAL A 40 -31.16 11.10 26.60
CA VAL A 40 -30.05 10.22 26.23
C VAL A 40 -29.12 10.91 25.22
N ASP A 41 -29.66 11.63 24.24
CA ASP A 41 -28.87 12.39 23.27
C ASP A 41 -28.04 13.50 23.94
N ASP A 42 -28.61 14.21 24.92
CA ASP A 42 -27.91 15.22 25.72
C ASP A 42 -26.78 14.61 26.56
N GLU A 43 -27.02 13.44 27.17
CA GLU A 43 -25.99 12.71 27.90
C GLU A 43 -24.86 12.25 26.96
N ILE A 44 -25.19 11.71 25.79
CA ILE A 44 -24.21 11.33 24.76
C ILE A 44 -23.37 12.54 24.36
N GLN A 45 -24.00 13.69 24.13
CA GLN A 45 -23.28 14.92 23.78
C GLN A 45 -22.34 15.35 24.90
N THR A 46 -22.79 15.29 26.15
CA THR A 46 -21.98 15.61 27.32
C THR A 46 -20.80 14.65 27.46
N LEU A 47 -21.02 13.34 27.30
CA LEU A 47 -19.97 12.32 27.35
C LEU A 47 -18.92 12.52 26.26
N ARG A 48 -19.33 12.90 25.04
CA ARG A 48 -18.39 13.27 23.97
C ARG A 48 -17.53 14.47 24.36
N GLN A 49 -18.10 15.50 24.98
CA GLN A 49 -17.34 16.66 25.44
C GLN A 49 -16.33 16.28 26.54
N VAL A 50 -16.75 15.47 27.51
CA VAL A 50 -15.88 14.96 28.57
C VAL A 50 -14.74 14.12 27.98
N LEU A 51 -15.04 13.24 27.02
CA LEU A 51 -14.04 12.42 26.35
C LEU A 51 -13.00 13.30 25.63
N MET A 52 -13.44 14.26 24.82
CA MET A 52 -12.54 15.20 24.15
C MET A 52 -11.67 15.99 25.16
N ALA A 53 -12.23 16.37 26.31
CA ALA A 53 -11.45 17.03 27.37
C ALA A 53 -10.39 16.09 27.97
N LYS A 54 -10.74 14.82 28.20
CA LYS A 54 -9.81 13.79 28.71
C LYS A 54 -8.72 13.46 27.69
N GLU A 55 -9.05 13.36 26.41
CA GLU A 55 -8.08 13.12 25.33
C GLU A 55 -7.06 14.26 25.24
N ARG A 56 -7.50 15.53 25.30
CA ARG A 56 -6.59 16.68 25.38
C ARG A 56 -5.70 16.61 26.62
N HIS A 57 -6.25 16.29 27.78
CA HIS A 57 -5.47 16.18 29.01
C HIS A 57 -4.44 15.05 28.93
N ALA A 58 -4.80 13.90 28.36
CA ALA A 58 -3.88 12.80 28.12
C ALA A 58 -2.75 13.20 27.15
N ALA A 59 -3.07 13.91 26.06
CA ALA A 59 -2.07 14.42 25.14
C ALA A 59 -1.10 15.40 25.81
N GLU A 60 -1.59 16.26 26.69
CA GLU A 60 -0.75 17.18 27.47
C GLU A 60 0.14 16.43 28.47
N LEU A 61 -0.38 15.42 29.17
CA LEU A 61 0.42 14.57 30.05
C LEU A 61 1.53 13.84 29.27
N LYS A 62 1.21 13.26 28.11
CA LYS A 62 2.21 12.63 27.22
C LYS A 62 3.29 13.63 26.82
N ARG A 63 2.92 14.84 26.42
CA ARG A 63 3.85 15.93 26.08
C ARG A 63 4.78 16.27 27.25
N ARG A 64 4.24 16.41 28.47
CA ARG A 64 5.03 16.68 29.69
C ARG A 64 5.98 15.54 30.05
N LEU A 65 5.61 14.30 29.75
CA LEU A 65 6.48 13.13 29.89
C LEU A 65 7.48 12.97 28.74
N GLY A 66 7.47 13.87 27.74
CA GLY A 66 8.35 13.78 26.57
C GLY A 66 7.91 12.76 25.52
N ILE A 67 6.71 12.18 25.68
CA ILE A 67 6.10 11.26 24.73
C ILE A 67 5.34 12.10 23.70
N SER A 68 5.99 12.38 22.56
CA SER A 68 5.36 13.09 21.44
C SER A 68 4.82 12.08 20.43
N PRO A 69 3.68 12.35 19.75
CA PRO A 69 3.17 11.49 18.67
C PRO A 69 4.25 11.16 17.63
N LEU A 70 5.14 12.12 17.33
CA LEU A 70 6.25 11.91 16.40
C LEU A 70 7.37 11.04 16.99
N SER A 71 7.62 11.10 18.31
CA SER A 71 8.63 10.26 18.95
C SER A 71 8.17 8.80 19.04
N GLU A 72 6.88 8.55 19.29
CA GLU A 72 6.30 7.20 19.25
C GLU A 72 6.42 6.60 17.84
N ILE A 73 6.07 7.36 16.79
CA ILE A 73 6.22 6.92 15.39
C ILE A 73 7.69 6.62 15.06
N LYS A 74 8.61 7.55 15.37
CA LYS A 74 10.04 7.37 15.12
C LYS A 74 10.57 6.15 15.85
N GLN A 75 10.20 5.96 17.11
CA GLN A 75 10.63 4.83 17.91
C GLN A 75 10.11 3.49 17.35
N ASN A 76 8.83 3.42 16.97
CA ASN A 76 8.23 2.21 16.41
C ASN A 76 8.85 1.83 15.05
N ILE A 77 9.14 2.82 14.18
CA ILE A 77 9.81 2.56 12.89
C ILE A 77 11.26 2.14 13.11
N THR A 78 12.00 2.84 13.97
CA THR A 78 13.41 2.51 14.27
C THR A 78 13.50 1.10 14.84
N LYS A 79 12.61 0.75 15.77
CA LYS A 79 12.54 -0.58 16.37
C LYS A 79 12.13 -1.62 15.35
N GLY A 80 11.07 -1.41 14.57
CA GLY A 80 10.62 -2.37 13.56
C GLY A 80 11.68 -2.63 12.48
N TRP A 81 12.41 -1.59 12.06
CA TRP A 81 13.53 -1.74 11.15
C TRP A 81 14.69 -2.53 11.77
N HIS A 82 15.07 -2.18 13.00
CA HIS A 82 16.12 -2.88 13.74
C HIS A 82 15.74 -4.35 13.98
N ASP A 83 14.50 -4.63 14.36
CA ASP A 83 13.98 -5.98 14.59
C ASP A 83 14.01 -6.82 13.31
N VAL A 84 13.74 -6.21 12.14
CA VAL A 84 13.91 -6.88 10.85
C VAL A 84 15.38 -7.18 10.56
N GLN A 85 16.30 -6.23 10.77
CA GLN A 85 17.74 -6.44 10.56
C GLN A 85 18.32 -7.50 11.51
N CYS A 86 17.87 -7.54 12.75
CA CYS A 86 18.29 -8.51 13.75
C CYS A 86 17.48 -9.82 13.72
N SER A 87 16.47 -9.91 12.86
CA SER A 87 15.66 -11.11 12.76
C SER A 87 16.50 -12.29 12.27
N ASN A 88 16.27 -13.45 12.86
CA ASN A 88 16.89 -14.70 12.41
C ASN A 88 16.59 -14.96 10.92
N ALA A 89 15.44 -14.54 10.42
CA ALA A 89 15.10 -14.66 9.00
C ALA A 89 16.01 -13.81 8.11
N TYR A 90 16.24 -12.54 8.45
CA TYR A 90 17.16 -11.67 7.72
C TYR A 90 18.60 -12.16 7.82
N LEU A 91 19.08 -12.49 9.03
CA LEU A 91 20.43 -13.00 9.24
C LEU A 91 20.65 -14.32 8.49
N THR A 92 19.71 -15.27 8.58
CA THR A 92 19.76 -16.54 7.84
C THR A 92 19.71 -16.31 6.35
N ALA A 93 18.82 -15.44 5.84
CA ALA A 93 18.75 -15.14 4.41
C ALA A 93 20.01 -14.45 3.89
N SER A 94 20.62 -13.57 4.69
CA SER A 94 21.88 -12.92 4.31
C SER A 94 23.04 -13.92 4.30
N ALA A 95 23.11 -14.82 5.29
CA ALA A 95 24.12 -15.87 5.34
C ALA A 95 23.96 -16.87 4.19
N THR A 96 22.73 -17.31 3.88
CA THR A 96 22.50 -18.22 2.75
C THR A 96 22.81 -17.55 1.40
N LEU A 97 22.51 -16.26 1.24
CA LEU A 97 22.88 -15.51 0.04
C LEU A 97 24.40 -15.41 -0.11
N GLU A 98 25.12 -15.18 0.99
CA GLU A 98 26.58 -15.16 1.01
C GLU A 98 27.17 -16.53 0.64
N ASP A 99 26.60 -17.62 1.17
CA ASP A 99 26.98 -18.99 0.85
C ASP A 99 26.71 -19.34 -0.62
N ILE A 100 25.56 -18.93 -1.15
CA ILE A 100 25.22 -19.11 -2.58
C ILE A 100 26.22 -18.33 -3.44
N GLY A 101 26.54 -17.09 -3.09
CA GLY A 101 27.53 -16.27 -3.80
C GLY A 101 28.95 -16.85 -3.74
N ARG A 102 29.28 -17.60 -2.68
CA ARG A 102 30.57 -18.31 -2.56
C ARG A 102 30.59 -19.69 -3.21
N SER A 103 29.42 -20.25 -3.51
CA SER A 103 29.29 -21.61 -4.03
C SER A 103 30.03 -21.79 -5.36
N ASP A 104 30.57 -22.99 -5.55
CA ASP A 104 31.28 -23.34 -6.78
C ASP A 104 30.35 -23.31 -8.00
N ALA A 105 29.06 -23.58 -7.82
CA ALA A 105 28.07 -23.46 -8.89
C ALA A 105 27.90 -22.01 -9.36
N TYR A 106 27.79 -21.06 -8.43
CA TYR A 106 27.71 -19.63 -8.75
C TYR A 106 29.02 -19.13 -9.36
N LYS A 107 30.16 -19.42 -8.73
CA LYS A 107 31.49 -19.02 -9.24
C LYS A 107 31.77 -19.60 -10.62
N ARG A 108 31.50 -20.88 -10.85
CA ARG A 108 31.70 -21.52 -12.16
C ARG A 108 30.79 -20.91 -13.23
N THR A 109 29.57 -20.52 -12.88
CA THR A 109 28.67 -19.80 -13.78
C THR A 109 29.18 -18.39 -14.06
N GLN A 110 29.62 -17.67 -13.04
CA GLN A 110 30.23 -16.34 -13.17
C GLN A 110 31.49 -16.40 -14.04
N GLU A 111 32.36 -17.37 -13.81
CA GLU A 111 33.57 -17.63 -14.59
C GLU A 111 33.24 -17.99 -16.03
N THR A 112 32.25 -18.85 -16.26
CA THR A 112 31.80 -19.24 -17.61
C THR A 112 31.23 -18.03 -18.36
N LEU A 113 30.39 -17.23 -17.70
CA LEU A 113 29.82 -16.00 -18.28
C LEU A 113 30.93 -14.99 -18.60
N SER A 114 31.88 -14.82 -17.68
CA SER A 114 33.04 -13.94 -17.87
C SER A 114 33.91 -14.41 -19.04
N GLN A 115 34.24 -15.71 -19.11
CA GLN A 115 35.02 -16.30 -20.21
C GLN A 115 34.31 -16.15 -21.55
N ALA A 116 33.01 -16.48 -21.62
CA ALA A 116 32.20 -16.30 -22.83
C ALA A 116 32.11 -14.82 -23.24
N GLY A 117 31.99 -13.92 -22.27
CA GLY A 117 32.01 -12.47 -22.48
C GLY A 117 33.34 -11.97 -23.05
N GLN A 118 34.46 -12.43 -22.49
CA GLN A 118 35.79 -12.09 -23.00
C GLN A 118 36.01 -12.64 -24.41
N MET A 119 35.63 -13.89 -24.67
CA MET A 119 35.72 -14.51 -26.00
C MET A 119 34.89 -13.75 -27.03
N THR A 120 33.66 -13.34 -26.67
CA THR A 120 32.77 -12.56 -27.54
C THR A 120 33.29 -11.15 -27.76
N SER A 121 33.79 -10.49 -26.71
CA SER A 121 34.40 -9.15 -26.80
C SER A 121 35.65 -9.17 -27.69
N ALA A 122 36.48 -10.21 -27.59
CA ALA A 122 37.62 -10.43 -28.46
C ALA A 122 37.20 -10.66 -29.94
N ALA A 123 36.14 -11.43 -30.18
CA ALA A 123 35.60 -11.61 -31.52
C ALA A 123 35.05 -10.29 -32.09
N PHE A 124 34.30 -9.51 -31.30
CA PHE A 124 33.74 -8.22 -31.72
C PHE A 124 34.83 -7.19 -32.05
N SER A 125 35.86 -7.08 -31.20
CA SER A 125 37.00 -6.19 -31.45
C SER A 125 37.81 -6.60 -32.70
N THR A 126 37.89 -7.90 -33.01
CA THR A 126 38.53 -8.40 -34.23
C THR A 126 37.75 -7.99 -35.49
N VAL A 127 36.43 -8.13 -35.48
CA VAL A 127 35.57 -7.68 -36.58
C VAL A 127 35.63 -6.16 -36.73
N GLY A 128 35.59 -5.41 -35.62
CA GLY A 128 35.72 -3.95 -35.63
C GLY A 128 37.08 -3.47 -36.16
N SER A 129 38.16 -4.20 -35.85
CA SER A 129 39.50 -3.91 -36.36
C SER A 129 39.64 -4.24 -37.84
N ALA A 130 39.04 -5.33 -38.32
CA ALA A 130 39.01 -5.66 -39.74
C ALA A 130 38.27 -4.59 -40.57
N ILE A 131 37.14 -4.09 -40.07
CA ILE A 131 36.39 -2.99 -40.70
C ILE A 131 37.22 -1.69 -40.69
N ARG A 132 37.85 -1.36 -39.56
CA ARG A 132 38.73 -0.18 -39.43
C ARG A 132 39.90 -0.25 -40.40
N ASN A 133 40.53 -1.41 -40.54
CA ASN A 133 41.66 -1.61 -41.44
C ASN A 133 41.21 -1.45 -42.90
N ARG A 134 40.07 -2.00 -43.31
CA ARG A 134 39.52 -1.82 -44.66
C ARG A 134 39.18 -0.35 -44.95
N PHE A 135 38.61 0.36 -43.99
CA PHE A 135 38.32 1.78 -44.14
C PHE A 135 39.60 2.64 -44.19
N GLY A 136 40.59 2.32 -43.36
CA GLY A 136 41.91 2.96 -43.40
C GLY A 136 42.65 2.72 -44.72
N GLU A 137 42.58 1.51 -45.25
CA GLU A 137 43.15 1.10 -46.53
C GLU A 137 42.55 1.88 -47.70
N MET A 138 41.22 2.05 -47.74
CA MET A 138 40.54 2.89 -48.76
C MET A 138 40.93 4.37 -48.67
N ARG A 139 41.16 4.88 -47.45
CA ARG A 139 41.62 6.27 -47.25
C ARG A 139 43.10 6.47 -47.62
N ALA A 140 43.88 5.39 -47.70
CA ALA A 140 45.30 5.43 -48.02
C ALA A 140 45.62 5.21 -49.51
N LEU A 141 44.63 4.97 -50.38
CA LEU A 141 44.85 4.88 -51.82
C LEU A 141 45.23 6.27 -52.39
N PRO A 142 46.37 6.40 -53.11
CA PRO A 142 46.69 7.64 -53.81
C PRO A 142 45.70 7.83 -54.97
N TYR A 143 45.14 9.03 -55.11
CA TYR A 143 44.36 9.39 -56.29
C TYR A 143 45.25 9.26 -57.53
N SER A 144 45.06 8.19 -58.31
CA SER A 144 45.61 8.08 -59.65
C SER A 144 44.91 9.11 -60.55
N ASN A 145 45.54 10.27 -60.67
CA ASN A 145 45.17 11.28 -61.65
C ASN A 145 45.57 10.76 -63.03
N SER A 146 44.64 10.14 -63.74
CA SER A 146 44.78 9.86 -65.17
C SER A 146 44.45 11.13 -65.94
N GLY A 147 45.50 11.84 -66.38
CA GLY A 147 45.46 12.98 -67.30
C GLY A 147 46.73 13.00 -68.13
#